data_AF-A0A1B6IRF8-F1
#
_entry.id   AF-A0A1B6IRF8-F1
#
_cell.length_a   1.000
_cell.length_b   1.000
_cell.length_c   1.000
_cell.angle_alpha   90.00
_cell.angle_beta   90.00
_cell.angle_gamma   90.00
#
_symmetry.space_group_name_H-M   'P 1'
#
loop_
_entity.id
_entity.type
_entity.pdbx_description
1 polymer ?
#
loop_
_entity_poly.entity_id
_entity_poly.type
_entity_poly.pdbx_seq_one_letter_code
_entity_poly.pdbx_strand_id
1 'polypeptide(L)'
;LEPALLTPHFVVFISIILVLIVLVVLLPLLDHADRQAQAAAQVDWDSLRKCQAECRFSLVESIPDGMSYRNGTTPYPSTFAVWSEMLAKATATVEIASYYWTLTDGTAGKFPTGVQGQQIFDAIL
;
A
#
# COMPACT_ATOMS: atom_id res chain seq x y z
N LEU A 1 4.20 -35.12 -55.53
CA LEU A 1 4.85 -34.34 -54.44
C LEU A 1 4.19 -34.77 -53.14
N GLU A 2 4.69 -35.85 -52.56
CA GLU A 2 4.15 -36.45 -51.33
C GLU A 2 4.83 -35.81 -50.11
N PRO A 3 4.12 -35.58 -48.99
CA PRO A 3 4.61 -34.74 -47.92
C PRO A 3 5.58 -35.53 -47.03
N ALA A 4 6.87 -35.45 -47.34
CA ALA A 4 7.94 -35.90 -46.44
C ALA A 4 7.90 -35.21 -45.05
N LEU A 5 7.07 -34.18 -44.91
CA LEU A 5 6.86 -33.38 -43.70
C LEU A 5 6.13 -34.11 -42.56
N LEU A 6 5.53 -35.28 -42.79
CA LEU A 6 4.68 -35.98 -41.80
C LEU A 6 5.29 -37.28 -41.23
N THR A 7 6.61 -37.45 -41.27
CA THR A 7 7.26 -38.60 -40.62
C THR A 7 7.57 -38.27 -39.15
N PRO A 8 7.38 -39.22 -38.21
CA PRO A 8 7.43 -38.96 -36.76
C PRO A 8 8.80 -38.41 -36.31
N HIS A 9 9.88 -38.80 -36.99
CA HIS A 9 11.21 -38.25 -36.72
C HIS A 9 11.32 -36.76 -37.03
N PHE A 10 10.77 -36.29 -38.16
CA PHE A 10 10.82 -34.88 -38.55
C PHE A 10 9.99 -34.00 -37.62
N VAL A 11 8.84 -34.49 -37.14
CA VAL A 11 8.01 -33.78 -36.15
C VAL A 11 8.74 -33.61 -34.82
N VAL A 12 9.50 -34.63 -34.39
CA VAL A 12 10.33 -34.56 -33.17
C VAL A 12 11.48 -33.57 -33.32
N PHE A 13 12.16 -33.53 -34.48
CA PHE A 13 13.21 -32.54 -34.70
C PHE A 13 12.67 -31.10 -34.72
N ILE A 14 11.53 -30.88 -35.37
CA ILE A 14 10.87 -29.58 -35.40
C ILE A 14 10.44 -29.16 -33.98
N SER A 15 9.85 -30.06 -33.20
CA SER A 15 9.44 -29.74 -31.83
C SER A 15 10.63 -29.41 -30.93
N ILE A 16 11.75 -30.15 -31.03
CA ILE A 16 12.99 -29.85 -30.30
C ILE A 16 13.52 -28.47 -30.70
N ILE A 17 13.56 -28.14 -31.99
CA ILE A 17 14.03 -26.83 -32.47
C ILE A 17 13.13 -25.71 -31.95
N LEU A 18 11.80 -25.87 -31.98
CA LEU A 18 10.87 -24.88 -31.44
C LEU A 18 11.06 -24.68 -29.93
N VAL A 19 11.22 -25.76 -29.17
CA VAL A 19 11.52 -25.68 -27.73
C VAL A 19 12.83 -24.95 -27.48
N LEU A 20 13.89 -25.23 -28.25
CA LEU A 20 15.17 -24.55 -28.12
C LEU A 20 15.07 -23.05 -28.47
N ILE A 21 14.33 -22.68 -29.51
CA ILE A 21 14.09 -21.27 -29.86
C ILE A 21 13.32 -20.56 -28.74
N VAL A 22 12.29 -21.20 -28.18
CA VAL A 22 11.54 -20.69 -27.02
C VAL A 22 12.47 -20.48 -25.83
N LEU A 23 13.31 -21.47 -25.50
CA LEU A 23 14.23 -21.38 -24.37
C LEU A 23 15.29 -20.29 -24.57
N VAL A 24 15.85 -20.14 -25.77
CA VAL A 24 16.93 -19.18 -26.05
C VAL A 24 16.42 -17.75 -26.22
N VAL A 25 15.20 -17.56 -26.70
CA VAL A 25 14.66 -16.22 -27.00
C VAL A 25 13.71 -15.73 -25.92
N LEU A 26 12.74 -16.56 -25.51
CA LEU A 26 11.70 -16.13 -24.57
C LEU A 26 12.20 -16.08 -23.13
N LEU A 27 13.08 -16.99 -22.69
CA LEU A 27 13.60 -16.93 -21.32
C LEU A 27 14.43 -15.68 -21.03
N PRO A 28 15.40 -15.26 -21.89
CA PRO A 28 16.09 -14.00 -21.65
C PRO A 28 15.14 -12.81 -21.70
N LEU A 29 14.15 -12.81 -22.61
CA LEU A 29 13.20 -11.71 -22.71
C LEU A 29 12.33 -11.56 -21.45
N LEU A 30 11.88 -12.69 -20.87
CA LEU A 30 11.15 -12.71 -19.60
C LEU A 30 12.03 -12.25 -18.43
N ASP A 31 13.29 -12.67 -18.37
CA ASP A 31 14.24 -12.25 -17.33
C ASP A 31 14.51 -10.74 -17.40
N HIS A 32 14.63 -10.15 -18.59
CA HIS A 32 14.81 -8.71 -18.75
C HIS A 32 13.56 -7.92 -18.30
N ALA A 33 12.36 -8.41 -18.61
CA ALA A 33 11.11 -7.79 -18.20
C ALA A 33 10.95 -7.79 -16.67
N ASP A 34 11.28 -8.91 -16.01
CA ASP A 34 11.23 -9.02 -14.55
C ASP A 34 12.27 -8.12 -13.87
N ARG A 35 13.52 -8.10 -14.37
CA ARG A 35 14.55 -7.18 -13.87
C ARG A 35 14.16 -5.72 -13.98
N GLN A 36 13.49 -5.33 -15.07
CA GLN A 36 13.03 -3.96 -15.26
C GLN A 36 11.88 -3.61 -14.30
N ALA A 37 10.97 -4.55 -14.05
CA ALA A 37 9.91 -4.39 -13.04
C ALA A 37 10.48 -4.26 -11.62
N GLN A 38 11.49 -5.07 -11.29
CA GLN A 38 12.17 -5.01 -9.99
C GLN A 38 13.01 -3.73 -9.84
N ALA A 39 13.67 -3.25 -10.90
CA ALA A 39 14.39 -1.99 -10.89
C ALA A 39 13.46 -0.79 -10.67
N ALA A 40 12.25 -0.82 -11.27
CA ALA A 40 11.22 0.19 -11.03
C ALA A 40 10.63 0.12 -9.60
N ALA A 41 10.62 -1.07 -9.00
CA ALA A 41 10.21 -1.29 -7.61
C ALA A 41 11.34 -1.04 -6.58
N GLN A 42 12.54 -0.65 -7.04
CA GLN A 42 13.67 -0.44 -6.13
C GLN A 42 13.41 0.82 -5.28
N VAL A 43 13.25 0.60 -3.98
CA VAL A 43 13.13 1.70 -3.01
C VAL A 43 14.46 2.45 -2.94
N ASP A 44 14.41 3.78 -3.09
CA ASP A 44 15.55 4.66 -2.85
C ASP A 44 15.79 4.80 -1.34
N TRP A 45 16.67 3.94 -0.83
CA TRP A 45 17.03 3.90 0.58
C TRP A 45 17.73 5.17 1.08
N ASP A 46 18.40 5.92 0.21
CA ASP A 46 19.08 7.15 0.61
C ASP A 46 18.10 8.30 0.78
N SER A 47 17.09 8.39 -0.09
CA SER A 47 15.94 9.27 0.13
C SER A 47 15.17 8.90 1.39
N LEU A 48 14.97 7.60 1.65
CA LEU A 48 14.28 7.12 2.85
C LEU A 48 15.05 7.46 4.13
N ARG A 49 16.38 7.33 4.12
CA ARG A 49 17.25 7.72 5.26
C ARG A 49 17.25 9.22 5.52
N LYS A 50 17.26 10.05 4.47
CA LYS A 50 17.15 11.51 4.61
C LYS A 50 15.80 11.91 5.21
N CYS A 51 14.73 11.28 4.73
CA CYS A 51 13.39 11.44 5.30
C CYS A 51 13.38 11.06 6.80
N GLN A 52 13.92 9.88 7.14
CA GLN A 52 13.99 9.40 8.52
C GLN A 52 14.81 10.29 9.46
N ALA A 53 15.82 11.02 8.97
CA ALA A 53 16.62 11.93 9.78
C ALA A 53 15.82 13.15 10.28
N GLU A 54 14.75 13.53 9.57
CA GLU A 54 13.91 14.69 9.91
C GLU A 54 12.48 14.29 10.36
N CYS A 55 12.09 13.03 10.18
CA CYS A 55 10.79 12.54 10.60
C CYS A 55 10.68 12.34 12.12
N ARG A 56 9.48 12.60 12.65
CA ARG A 56 9.10 12.28 14.02
C ARG A 56 7.99 11.25 14.00
N PHE A 57 8.17 10.19 14.76
CA PHE A 57 7.14 9.18 14.98
C PHE A 57 6.58 9.34 16.39
N SER A 58 5.25 9.27 16.52
CA SER A 58 4.56 9.28 17.80
C SER A 58 3.54 8.15 17.83
N LEU A 59 3.45 7.48 18.98
CA LEU A 59 2.38 6.53 19.21
C LEU A 59 1.11 7.32 19.55
N VAL A 60 0.01 6.95 18.93
CA VAL A 60 -1.31 7.55 19.14
C VAL A 60 -2.28 6.43 19.56
N GLU A 61 -3.27 6.76 20.37
CA GLU A 61 -4.25 5.78 20.84
C GLU A 61 -5.68 6.33 20.79
N SER A 62 -6.66 5.45 20.60
CA SER A 62 -8.06 5.84 20.77
C SER A 62 -8.43 5.74 22.25
N ILE A 63 -8.68 6.89 22.88
CA ILE A 63 -9.01 6.99 24.30
C ILE A 63 -10.51 6.73 24.49
N PRO A 64 -10.92 5.68 25.23
CA PRO A 64 -12.32 5.41 25.50
C PRO A 64 -12.88 6.37 26.56
N ASP A 65 -14.14 6.75 26.41
CA ASP A 65 -14.84 7.59 27.38
C ASP A 65 -14.97 6.91 28.74
N GLY A 66 -14.78 7.69 29.80
CA GLY A 66 -14.89 7.22 31.19
C GLY A 66 -13.69 6.41 31.69
N MET A 67 -12.64 6.24 30.90
CA MET A 67 -11.39 5.64 31.35
C MET A 67 -10.48 6.71 31.98
N SER A 68 -9.91 6.41 33.15
CA SER A 68 -8.92 7.24 33.80
C SER A 68 -7.54 6.57 33.76
N TYR A 69 -6.55 7.30 33.28
CA TYR A 69 -5.15 6.87 33.27
C TYR A 69 -4.47 7.24 34.59
N ARG A 70 -3.37 6.54 34.91
CA ARG A 70 -2.59 6.83 36.12
C ARG A 70 -2.13 8.30 36.10
N ASN A 71 -2.32 8.98 37.23
CA ASN A 71 -2.05 10.43 37.40
C ASN A 71 -2.97 11.36 36.58
N GLY A 72 -4.08 10.86 36.02
CA GLY A 72 -5.05 11.68 35.28
C GLY A 72 -4.58 12.14 33.90
N THR A 73 -3.47 11.60 33.40
CA THR A 73 -2.87 11.97 32.11
C THR A 73 -2.77 10.76 31.19
N THR A 74 -3.10 10.93 29.91
CA THR A 74 -2.85 9.92 28.89
C THR A 74 -1.36 9.98 28.49
N PRO A 75 -0.65 8.84 28.42
CA PRO A 75 0.76 8.83 28.03
C PRO A 75 0.94 9.19 26.55
N TYR A 76 -0.11 9.03 25.73
CA TYR A 76 -0.10 9.28 24.30
C TYR A 76 -1.23 10.26 23.92
N PRO A 77 -1.05 11.04 22.84
CA PRO A 77 -2.13 11.84 22.27
C PRO A 77 -3.23 10.94 21.69
N SER A 78 -4.46 11.44 21.71
CA SER A 78 -5.57 10.69 21.12
C SER A 78 -5.49 10.68 19.60
N THR A 79 -5.94 9.58 18.99
CA THR A 79 -6.07 9.46 17.52
C THR A 79 -6.84 10.66 16.95
N PHE A 80 -7.94 11.06 17.59
CA PHE A 80 -8.74 12.22 17.18
C PHE A 80 -7.94 13.54 17.20
N ALA A 81 -7.16 13.80 18.25
CA ALA A 81 -6.38 15.02 18.36
C ALA A 81 -5.32 15.12 17.26
N VAL A 82 -4.62 14.01 16.98
CA VAL A 82 -3.59 13.99 15.93
C VAL A 82 -4.19 14.15 14.53
N TRP A 83 -5.31 13.46 14.23
CA TRP A 83 -6.01 13.67 12.96
C TRP A 83 -6.47 15.12 12.79
N SER A 84 -7.06 15.71 13.83
CA SER A 84 -7.49 17.11 13.80
C SER A 84 -6.34 18.08 13.53
N GLU A 85 -5.20 17.88 14.19
CA GLU A 85 -4.00 18.70 13.98
C GLU A 85 -3.42 18.53 12.58
N MET A 86 -3.33 17.29 12.08
CA MET A 86 -2.80 17.00 10.74
C MET A 86 -3.66 17.63 9.65
N LEU A 87 -4.98 17.51 9.75
CA LEU A 87 -5.93 18.13 8.81
C LEU A 87 -5.85 19.65 8.87
N ALA A 88 -5.77 20.24 10.07
CA ALA A 88 -5.63 21.69 10.22
C ALA A 88 -4.31 22.25 9.65
N LYS A 89 -3.25 21.43 9.63
CA LYS A 89 -1.93 21.80 9.08
C LYS A 89 -1.78 21.50 7.58
N ALA A 90 -2.66 20.70 7.00
CA ALA A 90 -2.58 20.34 5.59
C ALA A 90 -2.84 21.57 4.72
N THR A 91 -1.89 21.94 3.87
CA THR A 91 -1.99 23.13 3.00
C THR A 91 -2.28 22.81 1.53
N ALA A 92 -2.23 21.53 1.15
CA ALA A 92 -2.33 21.10 -0.25
C ALA A 92 -3.29 19.93 -0.42
N THR A 93 -2.83 18.71 -0.15
CA THR A 93 -3.61 17.48 -0.35
C THR A 93 -3.48 16.56 0.85
N VAL A 94 -4.55 15.83 1.14
CA VAL A 94 -4.59 14.76 2.14
C VAL A 94 -4.98 13.48 1.43
N GLU A 95 -4.06 12.53 1.37
CA GLU A 95 -4.28 11.21 0.76
C GLU A 95 -4.47 10.17 1.86
N ILE A 96 -5.61 9.48 1.85
CA ILE A 96 -5.98 8.52 2.89
C ILE A 96 -6.06 7.13 2.25
N ALA A 97 -5.23 6.21 2.74
CA ALA A 97 -5.28 4.80 2.38
C ALA A 97 -5.75 3.98 3.59
N SER A 98 -6.94 3.38 3.50
CA SER A 98 -7.53 2.59 4.58
C SER A 98 -8.34 1.41 4.04
N TYR A 99 -8.33 0.28 4.75
CA TYR A 99 -9.19 -0.86 4.41
C TYR A 99 -10.67 -0.62 4.78
N TYR A 100 -10.92 0.06 5.91
CA TYR A 100 -12.25 0.54 6.32
C TYR A 100 -12.16 1.95 6.86
N TRP A 101 -13.12 2.80 6.48
CA TRP A 101 -13.23 4.19 6.90
C TRP A 101 -14.68 4.51 7.26
N THR A 102 -15.01 4.38 8.54
CA THR A 102 -16.37 4.60 9.05
C THR A 102 -16.32 5.70 10.10
N LEU A 103 -16.28 6.96 9.64
CA LEU A 103 -16.22 8.14 10.52
C LEU A 103 -17.59 8.59 11.03
N THR A 104 -18.66 8.18 10.36
CA THR A 104 -20.04 8.52 10.76
C THR A 104 -20.69 7.28 11.37
N ASP A 105 -21.36 7.42 12.51
CA ASP A 105 -22.15 6.33 13.09
C ASP A 105 -23.58 6.25 12.51
N GLY A 106 -23.93 7.17 11.60
CA GLY A 106 -25.26 7.26 10.98
C GLY A 106 -26.38 7.59 11.97
N THR A 107 -26.03 7.92 13.21
CA THR A 107 -26.98 8.16 14.30
C THR A 107 -26.54 9.42 15.02
N ALA A 108 -27.30 10.51 14.97
CA ALA A 108 -26.93 11.81 15.54
C ALA A 108 -26.46 11.74 17.02
N GLY A 109 -25.17 11.48 17.25
CA GLY A 109 -24.55 11.44 18.58
C GLY A 109 -24.98 10.27 19.47
N LYS A 110 -25.29 9.08 18.94
CA LYS A 110 -25.68 7.93 19.78
C LYS A 110 -24.53 7.45 20.67
N PHE A 111 -23.30 7.53 20.16
CA PHE A 111 -22.10 7.14 20.88
C PHE A 111 -21.22 8.36 21.13
N PRO A 112 -20.70 8.57 22.36
CA PRO A 112 -19.91 9.75 22.67
C PRO A 112 -18.64 9.90 21.79
N THR A 113 -17.98 8.79 21.46
CA THR A 113 -16.85 8.77 20.51
C THR A 113 -17.26 8.97 19.05
N GLY A 114 -18.53 8.79 18.70
CA GLY A 114 -19.04 8.97 17.33
C GLY A 114 -18.97 10.42 16.87
N VAL A 115 -19.08 11.38 17.80
CA VAL A 115 -18.97 12.82 17.49
C VAL A 115 -17.59 13.18 16.97
N GLN A 116 -16.53 12.59 17.53
CA GLN A 116 -15.15 12.82 17.09
C GLN A 116 -14.93 12.33 15.65
N GLY A 117 -15.49 11.16 15.31
CA GLY A 117 -15.49 10.65 13.94
C GLY A 117 -16.17 11.62 12.98
N GLN A 118 -17.37 12.10 13.33
CA GLN A 118 -18.13 13.04 12.51
C GLN A 118 -17.35 14.34 12.28
N GLN A 119 -16.68 14.88 13.30
CA GLN A 119 -15.86 16.08 13.15
C GLN A 119 -14.71 15.90 12.17
N ILE A 120 -14.04 14.73 12.20
CA ILE A 120 -12.99 14.41 11.22
C ILE A 120 -13.62 14.27 9.82
N PHE A 121 -14.79 13.66 9.70
CA PHE A 121 -15.50 13.51 8.43
C PHE A 121 -15.84 14.86 7.81
N ASP A 122 -16.34 15.79 8.62
CA ASP A 122 -16.68 17.13 8.17
C ASP A 122 -15.44 17.95 7.79
N ALA A 123 -14.28 17.66 8.39
CA ALA A 123 -13.02 18.34 8.09
C ALA A 123 -12.32 17.84 6.81
N ILE A 124 -12.71 16.69 6.28
CA ILE A 124 -12.16 16.13 5.02
C ILE A 124 -13.08 16.34 3.80
N LEU A 125 -14.29 16.88 4.00
CA LEU A 125 -15.24 17.27 2.96
C LEU A 125 -14.96 18.69 2.45
#